data_AF-A0A939YJX8-F1
#
_entry.id   AF-A0A939YJX8-F1
#
_cell.length_a   1.000
_cell.length_b   1.000
_cell.length_c   1.000
_cell.angle_alpha   90.00
_cell.angle_beta   90.00
_cell.angle_gamma   90.00
#
_symmetry.space_group_name_H-M   'P 1'
#
loop_
_entity.id
_entity.type
_entity.pdbx_description
1 polymer ?
#
loop_
_entity_poly.entity_id
_entity_poly.type
_entity_poly.pdbx_seq_one_letter_code
_entity_poly.pdbx_strand_id
1 'polypeptide(L)'
;MENLPQFVKEYYELKTRAAPFMLKTDAETVKTVSVINILLERAYNVYAGASTHGRFGFGPGHTVENYMSRAKSYIEQLEAGRFPLKGRFTEPGIALVDHSFIERGGRMHLFYNRGYIGYEWDTMPVLTVGHAVTDDLINWTVEPPVLSAEAGLHEDYQVWSPGVAEKDGRYYMYYTGVNVNVAQAICLAMSDDLYTWKKYDGNPVVKPGAWGPWSDDRWSDCRDAMVFVDDDGTAYMYYCTSKYNEAGAGPAVGVASSSDMINWRDEGAYTFDICDTALESPFVMKRGGKYYMFYTNCNHGTAYAVSDNPVNGWRSLGMLIPWTVPPLCPANVPSCAEVFEFRGKWYISSCLREPGCEQYLEIFGLSWQPDGTVKVTDRIE
;
A
#
# COMPACT_ATOMS: atom_id res chain seq x y z
N MET A 1 2.93 44.52 1.25
CA MET A 1 3.54 43.27 1.78
C MET A 1 4.24 43.48 3.13
N GLU A 2 4.60 44.70 3.55
CA GLU A 2 5.41 44.91 4.77
C GLU A 2 4.77 44.38 6.07
N ASN A 3 3.44 44.46 6.22
CA ASN A 3 2.72 44.07 7.45
C ASN A 3 2.20 42.61 7.49
N LEU A 4 2.56 41.75 6.53
CA LEU A 4 2.12 40.35 6.56
C LEU A 4 2.94 39.50 7.55
N PRO A 5 2.32 38.49 8.20
CA PRO A 5 3.05 37.50 8.98
C PRO A 5 4.15 36.82 8.15
N GLN A 6 5.26 36.45 8.78
CA GLN A 6 6.40 35.85 8.09
C GLN A 6 6.03 34.59 7.30
N PHE A 7 5.22 33.70 7.91
CA PHE A 7 4.69 32.52 7.24
C PHE A 7 3.96 32.87 5.94
N VAL A 8 3.09 33.88 5.95
CA VAL A 8 2.29 34.26 4.78
C VAL A 8 3.20 34.78 3.65
N LYS A 9 4.26 35.53 4.00
CA LYS A 9 5.25 36.00 3.02
C LYS A 9 5.96 34.81 2.35
N GLU A 10 6.45 33.86 3.14
CA GLU A 10 7.15 32.68 2.64
C GLU A 10 6.23 31.77 1.81
N TYR A 11 4.99 31.55 2.26
CA TYR A 11 3.98 30.79 1.53
C TYR A 11 3.74 31.33 0.11
N TYR A 12 3.54 32.63 -0.03
CA TYR A 12 3.32 33.25 -1.35
C TYR A 12 4.61 33.31 -2.19
N GLU A 13 5.78 33.44 -1.55
CA GLU A 13 7.07 33.32 -2.25
C GLU A 13 7.21 31.93 -2.91
N LEU A 14 7.01 30.85 -2.15
CA LEU A 14 7.10 29.48 -2.66
C LEU A 14 6.07 29.22 -3.76
N LYS A 15 4.82 29.67 -3.60
CA LYS A 15 3.82 29.59 -4.68
C LYS A 15 4.25 30.32 -5.95
N THR A 16 4.87 31.49 -5.81
CA THR A 16 5.36 32.27 -6.96
C THR A 16 6.51 31.54 -7.66
N ARG A 17 7.43 30.94 -6.90
CA ARG A 17 8.55 30.15 -7.43
C ARG A 17 8.10 28.86 -8.12
N ALA A 18 7.03 28.22 -7.64
CA ALA A 18 6.44 27.05 -8.27
C ALA A 18 5.69 27.39 -9.58
N ALA A 19 5.23 28.63 -9.74
CA ALA A 19 4.34 29.02 -10.85
C ALA A 19 4.86 28.75 -12.27
N PRO A 20 6.15 28.98 -12.60
CA PRO A 20 6.69 28.65 -13.92
C PRO A 20 6.59 27.16 -14.29
N PHE A 21 6.54 26.27 -13.29
CA PHE A 21 6.44 24.82 -13.49
C PHE A 21 5.00 24.34 -13.67
N MET A 22 4.00 25.12 -13.27
CA MET A 22 2.58 24.76 -13.41
C MET A 22 2.12 24.66 -14.87
N LEU A 23 2.86 25.25 -15.81
CA LEU A 23 2.57 25.19 -17.25
C LEU A 23 3.28 24.01 -17.95
N LYS A 24 4.09 23.23 -17.22
CA LYS A 24 4.78 22.05 -17.75
C LYS A 24 3.81 20.88 -17.83
N THR A 25 4.04 20.02 -18.82
CA THR A 25 3.18 18.86 -19.12
C THR A 25 3.90 17.53 -18.99
N ASP A 26 5.21 17.54 -18.70
CA ASP A 26 5.93 16.31 -18.41
C ASP A 26 5.51 15.75 -17.04
N ALA A 27 5.38 14.43 -16.97
CA ALA A 27 4.80 13.73 -15.82
C ALA A 27 5.56 14.01 -14.51
N GLU A 28 6.90 14.06 -14.56
CA GLU A 28 7.71 14.29 -13.37
C GLU A 28 7.54 15.70 -12.81
N THR A 29 7.48 16.73 -13.67
CA THR A 29 7.18 18.09 -13.22
C THR A 29 5.75 18.19 -12.68
N VAL A 30 4.76 17.66 -13.39
CA VAL A 30 3.35 17.70 -12.96
C VAL A 30 3.18 17.04 -11.60
N LYS A 31 3.72 15.82 -11.42
CA LYS A 31 3.72 15.08 -10.16
C LYS A 31 4.35 15.91 -9.03
N THR A 32 5.55 16.44 -9.26
CA THR A 32 6.30 17.21 -8.25
C THR A 32 5.59 18.51 -7.88
N VAL A 33 5.06 19.24 -8.85
CA VAL A 33 4.30 20.49 -8.62
C VAL A 33 3.02 20.24 -7.84
N SER A 34 2.30 19.15 -8.11
CA SER A 34 1.11 18.77 -7.34
C SER A 34 1.43 18.48 -5.88
N VAL A 35 2.53 17.77 -5.62
CA VAL A 35 3.03 17.53 -4.24
C VAL A 35 3.38 18.85 -3.55
N ILE A 36 4.13 19.74 -4.23
CA ILE A 36 4.47 21.07 -3.70
C ILE A 36 3.20 21.84 -3.30
N ASN A 37 2.19 21.87 -4.18
CA ASN A 37 0.95 22.61 -3.92
C ASN A 37 0.20 22.08 -2.69
N ILE A 38 0.10 20.75 -2.55
CA ILE A 38 -0.58 20.16 -1.40
C ILE A 38 0.22 20.36 -0.12
N LEU A 39 1.54 20.25 -0.17
CA LEU A 39 2.39 20.56 0.98
C LEU A 39 2.15 21.99 1.49
N LEU A 40 2.14 22.97 0.57
CA LEU A 40 1.85 24.36 0.92
C LEU A 40 0.43 24.51 1.48
N GLU A 41 -0.58 23.86 0.88
CA GLU A 41 -1.95 23.87 1.38
C GLU A 41 -2.05 23.30 2.80
N ARG A 42 -1.40 22.16 3.07
CA ARG A 42 -1.35 21.56 4.41
C ARG A 42 -0.65 22.46 5.41
N ALA A 43 0.45 23.10 5.02
CA ALA A 43 1.12 24.10 5.86
C ALA A 43 0.18 25.25 6.23
N TYR A 44 -0.57 25.77 5.25
CA TYR A 44 -1.55 26.83 5.48
C TYR A 44 -2.67 26.39 6.42
N ASN A 45 -3.21 25.19 6.24
CA ASN A 45 -4.27 24.66 7.11
C ASN A 45 -3.79 24.53 8.57
N VAL A 46 -2.59 23.99 8.80
CA VAL A 46 -2.00 23.91 10.15
C VAL A 46 -1.78 25.31 10.73
N TYR A 47 -1.24 26.25 9.93
CA TYR A 47 -1.05 27.63 10.35
C TYR A 47 -2.37 28.33 10.72
N ALA A 48 -3.46 28.03 9.99
CA ALA A 48 -4.80 28.56 10.24
C ALA A 48 -5.51 27.90 11.44
N GLY A 49 -4.86 26.95 12.12
CA GLY A 49 -5.40 26.29 13.31
C GLY A 49 -6.28 25.08 13.00
N ALA A 50 -6.22 24.52 11.79
CA ALA A 50 -6.90 23.26 11.49
C ALA A 50 -6.36 22.15 12.42
N SER A 51 -7.26 21.32 12.95
CA SER A 51 -6.88 20.24 13.85
C SER A 51 -5.96 19.25 13.13
N THR A 52 -4.74 19.24 13.63
CA THR A 52 -3.75 18.18 13.67
C THR A 52 -4.09 16.83 14.26
N HIS A 53 -5.30 16.62 14.79
CA HIS A 53 -5.59 15.49 15.68
C HIS A 53 -6.90 14.77 15.28
N GLY A 54 -6.78 13.47 14.98
CA GLY A 54 -7.80 12.61 14.40
C GLY A 54 -8.45 11.82 15.52
N ARG A 55 -9.41 10.96 15.18
CA ARG A 55 -10.08 10.08 16.15
C ARG A 55 -9.10 9.18 16.89
N PHE A 56 -7.98 8.82 16.25
CA PHE A 56 -6.95 7.94 16.83
C PHE A 56 -5.57 8.60 16.98
N GLY A 57 -5.48 9.92 16.82
CA GLY A 57 -4.22 10.68 16.86
C GLY A 57 -3.46 10.65 15.53
N PHE A 58 -2.74 11.73 15.24
CA PHE A 58 -1.95 11.84 14.01
C PHE A 58 -0.57 11.22 14.20
N GLY A 59 0.01 10.73 13.10
CA GLY A 59 1.45 10.51 13.04
C GLY A 59 2.20 11.84 13.20
N PRO A 60 3.49 11.83 13.52
CA PRO A 60 4.28 13.06 13.56
C PRO A 60 4.58 13.59 12.16
N GLY A 61 4.99 14.86 12.10
CA GLY A 61 5.33 15.55 10.85
C GLY A 61 4.21 16.44 10.30
N HIS A 62 3.06 16.55 10.96
CA HIS A 62 1.99 17.47 10.58
C HIS A 62 2.24 18.89 11.11
N THR A 63 3.40 19.45 10.78
CA THR A 63 3.82 20.79 11.22
C THR A 63 4.02 21.72 10.03
N VAL A 64 3.81 23.02 10.26
CA VAL A 64 4.09 24.06 9.26
C VAL A 64 5.53 23.95 8.73
N GLU A 65 6.50 23.76 9.64
CA GLU A 65 7.92 23.66 9.31
C GLU A 65 8.25 22.47 8.40
N ASN A 66 7.71 21.28 8.69
CA ASN A 66 7.93 20.10 7.87
C ASN A 66 7.40 20.30 6.44
N TYR A 67 6.16 20.77 6.31
CA TYR A 67 5.55 20.96 5.01
C TYR A 67 6.22 22.06 4.17
N MET A 68 6.52 23.20 4.79
CA MET A 68 7.17 24.33 4.10
C MET A 68 8.59 24.00 3.64
N SER A 69 9.39 23.34 4.50
CA SER A 69 10.78 22.98 4.16
C SER A 69 10.86 21.98 3.00
N ARG A 70 9.96 20.99 2.97
CA ARG A 70 9.89 20.00 1.89
C ARG A 70 9.40 20.62 0.58
N ALA A 71 8.35 21.45 0.63
CA ALA A 71 7.89 22.19 -0.55
C ALA A 71 9.01 23.05 -1.15
N LYS A 72 9.75 23.77 -0.30
CA LYS A 72 10.92 24.55 -0.71
C LYS A 72 12.00 23.68 -1.36
N SER A 73 12.34 22.54 -0.75
CA SER A 73 13.34 21.61 -1.30
C SER A 73 12.96 21.10 -2.69
N TYR A 74 11.68 20.76 -2.91
CA TYR A 74 11.23 20.30 -4.23
C TYR A 74 11.25 21.43 -5.28
N ILE A 75 10.87 22.65 -4.91
CA ILE A 75 10.97 23.82 -5.79
C ILE A 75 12.43 24.06 -6.20
N GLU A 76 13.37 24.06 -5.25
CA GLU A 76 14.80 24.28 -5.52
C GLU A 76 15.40 23.19 -6.43
N GLN A 77 14.89 21.96 -6.34
CA GLN A 77 15.29 20.89 -7.24
C GLN A 77 14.75 21.09 -8.65
N LEU A 78 13.48 21.48 -8.81
CA LEU A 78 12.91 21.81 -10.11
C LEU A 78 13.62 23.00 -10.78
N GLU A 79 13.92 24.07 -10.02
CA GLU A 79 14.70 25.23 -10.48
C GLU A 79 16.10 24.83 -10.99
N ALA A 80 16.67 23.78 -10.42
CA ALA A 80 17.96 23.22 -10.84
C ALA A 80 17.84 22.12 -11.91
N GLY A 81 16.65 21.88 -12.48
CA GLY A 81 16.41 20.87 -13.51
C GLY A 81 16.47 19.42 -13.00
N ARG A 82 16.22 19.20 -11.71
CA ARG A 82 16.20 17.87 -11.07
C ARG A 82 14.77 17.46 -10.72
N PHE A 83 14.51 16.16 -10.74
CA PHE A 83 13.20 15.57 -10.48
C PHE A 83 13.24 14.74 -9.18
N PRO A 84 12.86 15.32 -8.02
CA PRO A 84 13.02 14.68 -6.71
C PRO A 84 12.21 13.39 -6.52
N LEU A 85 11.18 13.20 -7.35
CA LEU A 85 10.26 12.07 -7.28
C LEU A 85 10.45 11.08 -8.44
N LYS A 86 11.53 11.20 -9.22
CA LYS A 86 11.83 10.27 -10.31
C LYS A 86 12.09 8.87 -9.74
N GLY A 87 11.56 7.84 -10.40
CA GLY A 87 11.58 6.45 -9.91
C GLY A 87 10.60 6.15 -8.78
N ARG A 88 9.85 7.17 -8.31
CA ARG A 88 8.73 7.02 -7.38
C ARG A 88 7.42 7.15 -8.13
N PHE A 89 6.50 6.23 -7.90
CA PHE A 89 5.13 6.37 -8.40
C PHE A 89 4.20 6.92 -7.31
N THR A 90 3.48 7.97 -7.67
CA THR A 90 2.20 8.34 -7.09
C THR A 90 1.42 9.13 -8.14
N GLU A 91 0.09 9.08 -8.08
CA GLU A 91 -0.74 9.98 -8.87
C GLU A 91 -0.56 11.44 -8.37
N PRO A 92 -0.58 12.45 -9.25
CA PRO A 92 -0.40 13.84 -8.84
C PRO A 92 -1.35 14.26 -7.70
N GLY A 93 -0.76 14.47 -6.52
CA GLY A 93 -1.46 14.90 -5.32
C GLY A 93 -2.16 13.81 -4.49
N ILE A 94 -1.96 12.56 -4.88
CA ILE A 94 -2.41 11.37 -4.17
C ILE A 94 -1.24 10.80 -3.37
N ALA A 95 -1.55 10.12 -2.28
CA ALA A 95 -0.61 9.25 -1.58
C ALA A 95 -1.03 7.80 -1.82
N LEU A 96 -0.06 6.94 -2.01
CA LEU A 96 -0.26 5.52 -2.25
C LEU A 96 0.38 4.72 -1.11
N VAL A 97 -0.37 3.77 -0.55
CA VAL A 97 0.12 2.81 0.46
C VAL A 97 0.08 1.42 -0.17
N ASP A 98 -0.93 0.62 0.12
CA ASP A 98 -1.03 -0.75 -0.37
C ASP A 98 -1.32 -0.81 -1.87
N HIS A 99 -0.77 -1.82 -2.50
CA HIS A 99 -0.88 -2.02 -3.94
C HIS A 99 -0.75 -3.48 -4.34
N SER A 100 -1.15 -3.77 -5.57
CA SER A 100 -0.89 -5.04 -6.23
C SER A 100 -0.61 -4.87 -7.71
N PHE A 101 0.31 -5.71 -8.21
CA PHE A 101 0.74 -5.75 -9.60
C PHE A 101 0.14 -6.95 -10.33
N ILE A 102 -0.20 -6.74 -11.60
CA ILE A 102 -0.49 -7.84 -12.51
C ILE A 102 -0.08 -7.50 -13.94
N GLU A 103 0.57 -8.44 -14.61
CA GLU A 103 1.03 -8.29 -15.99
C GLU A 103 -0.01 -8.85 -16.96
N ARG A 104 -0.32 -8.09 -18.02
CA ARG A 104 -1.14 -8.56 -19.14
C ARG A 104 -0.63 -8.00 -20.47
N GLY A 105 -0.24 -8.91 -21.37
CA GLY A 105 0.08 -8.55 -22.76
C GLY A 105 1.33 -7.69 -22.94
N GLY A 106 2.33 -7.86 -22.08
CA GLY A 106 3.57 -7.09 -22.00
C GLY A 106 3.48 -5.79 -21.18
N ARG A 107 2.33 -5.52 -20.54
CA ARG A 107 2.04 -4.29 -19.81
C ARG A 107 1.75 -4.61 -18.35
N MET A 108 2.39 -3.86 -17.45
CA MET A 108 2.17 -3.99 -16.01
C MET A 108 1.01 -3.09 -15.59
N HIS A 109 0.03 -3.67 -14.89
CA HIS A 109 -1.06 -2.98 -14.21
C HIS A 109 -0.74 -2.87 -12.72
N LEU A 110 -1.01 -1.70 -12.15
CA LEU A 110 -0.88 -1.39 -10.74
C LEU A 110 -2.25 -0.96 -10.20
N PHE A 111 -2.72 -1.68 -9.19
CA PHE A 111 -3.90 -1.31 -8.42
C PHE A 111 -3.47 -0.88 -7.03
N TYR A 112 -4.07 0.18 -6.48
CA TYR A 112 -3.55 0.77 -5.25
C TYR A 112 -4.59 1.49 -4.41
N ASN A 113 -4.30 1.62 -3.11
CA ASN A 113 -5.03 2.52 -2.24
C ASN A 113 -4.84 3.96 -2.72
N ARG A 114 -5.91 4.56 -3.24
CA ARG A 114 -5.88 5.94 -3.73
C ARG A 114 -6.17 6.90 -2.58
N GLY A 115 -5.19 7.09 -1.70
CA GLY A 115 -5.24 7.98 -0.55
C GLY A 115 -4.87 9.43 -0.90
N TYR A 116 -5.08 10.35 0.03
CA TYR A 116 -4.69 11.75 -0.15
C TYR A 116 -3.31 12.03 0.46
N ILE A 117 -2.55 13.01 -0.05
CA ILE A 117 -1.37 13.47 0.68
C ILE A 117 -1.80 14.08 2.01
N GLY A 118 -1.17 13.63 3.11
CA GLY A 118 -1.65 13.94 4.46
C GLY A 118 -2.81 13.05 4.91
N TYR A 119 -3.03 11.92 4.22
CA TYR A 119 -4.08 10.93 4.51
C TYR A 119 -3.96 10.41 5.92
N GLU A 120 -5.08 10.48 6.61
CA GLU A 120 -5.34 9.77 7.84
C GLU A 120 -6.66 9.04 7.67
N TRP A 121 -6.61 7.72 7.81
CA TRP A 121 -7.67 6.83 7.39
C TRP A 121 -8.99 7.07 8.13
N ASP A 122 -8.98 7.70 9.31
CA ASP A 122 -10.18 8.01 10.10
C ASP A 122 -10.87 9.33 9.71
N THR A 123 -10.15 10.27 9.08
CA THR A 123 -10.67 11.61 8.70
C THR A 123 -10.76 11.83 7.19
N MET A 124 -9.96 11.12 6.41
CA MET A 124 -9.98 11.17 4.95
C MET A 124 -10.05 9.76 4.41
N PRO A 125 -11.22 9.12 4.33
CA PRO A 125 -11.32 7.70 3.95
C PRO A 125 -10.72 7.43 2.56
N VAL A 126 -10.08 6.27 2.37
CA VAL A 126 -9.78 5.75 1.03
C VAL A 126 -11.08 5.19 0.49
N LEU A 127 -11.67 5.94 -0.44
CA LEU A 127 -12.96 5.60 -1.03
C LEU A 127 -12.82 4.87 -2.35
N THR A 128 -11.63 4.78 -2.93
CA THR A 128 -11.43 4.22 -4.27
C THR A 128 -10.13 3.43 -4.39
N VAL A 129 -10.16 2.39 -5.22
CA VAL A 129 -8.95 1.71 -5.71
C VAL A 129 -8.48 2.39 -6.99
N GLY A 130 -7.27 2.94 -6.97
CA GLY A 130 -6.62 3.55 -8.13
C GLY A 130 -6.11 2.50 -9.11
N HIS A 131 -5.89 2.93 -10.35
CA HIS A 131 -5.34 2.09 -11.42
C HIS A 131 -4.31 2.89 -12.22
N ALA A 132 -3.14 2.31 -12.43
CA ALA A 132 -2.14 2.83 -13.34
C ALA A 132 -1.51 1.70 -14.16
N VAL A 133 -0.94 2.05 -15.30
CA VAL A 133 -0.25 1.09 -16.18
C VAL A 133 1.12 1.61 -16.58
N THR A 134 2.03 0.69 -16.85
CA THR A 134 3.38 1.00 -17.33
C THR A 134 3.92 -0.10 -18.24
N ASP A 135 4.79 0.30 -19.16
CA ASP A 135 5.53 -0.62 -20.02
C ASP A 135 6.99 -0.81 -19.57
N ASP A 136 7.48 0.02 -18.63
CA ASP A 136 8.90 0.09 -18.22
C ASP A 136 9.14 0.27 -16.70
N LEU A 137 8.09 0.31 -15.88
CA LEU A 137 8.10 0.53 -14.43
C LEU A 137 8.49 1.95 -13.97
N ILE A 138 8.85 2.84 -14.89
CA ILE A 138 9.29 4.22 -14.60
C ILE A 138 8.23 5.21 -15.03
N ASN A 139 7.72 5.07 -16.26
CA ASN A 139 6.72 5.92 -16.86
C ASN A 139 5.35 5.29 -16.68
N TRP A 140 4.51 5.95 -15.86
CA TRP A 140 3.19 5.45 -15.51
C TRP A 140 2.10 6.30 -16.17
N THR A 141 1.09 5.64 -16.71
CA THR A 141 -0.16 6.26 -17.14
C THR A 141 -1.21 5.96 -16.09
N VAL A 142 -1.77 7.01 -15.47
CA VAL A 142 -2.88 6.86 -14.52
C VAL A 142 -4.17 6.68 -15.30
N GLU A 143 -4.92 5.65 -14.93
CA GLU A 143 -6.22 5.28 -15.49
C GLU A 143 -7.34 5.66 -14.51
N PRO A 144 -8.62 5.65 -14.94
CA PRO A 144 -9.74 5.86 -14.02
C PRO A 144 -9.72 4.85 -12.85
N PRO A 145 -10.08 5.28 -11.61
CA PRO A 145 -10.25 4.35 -10.50
C PRO A 145 -11.25 3.24 -10.82
N VAL A 146 -10.98 2.03 -10.33
CA VAL A 146 -11.69 0.82 -10.77
C VAL A 146 -12.76 0.32 -9.80
N LEU A 147 -12.66 0.71 -8.53
CA LEU A 147 -13.63 0.37 -7.49
C LEU A 147 -13.81 1.54 -6.54
N SER A 148 -14.96 1.58 -5.89
CA SER A 148 -15.24 2.51 -4.79
C SER A 148 -15.96 1.84 -3.62
N ALA A 149 -15.83 2.44 -2.43
CA ALA A 149 -16.73 2.21 -1.31
C ALA A 149 -18.19 2.48 -1.73
N GLU A 150 -19.13 1.76 -1.16
CA GLU A 150 -20.55 1.83 -1.54
C GLU A 150 -21.46 1.66 -0.33
N ALA A 151 -22.38 2.61 -0.17
CA ALA A 151 -23.31 2.60 0.94
C ALA A 151 -24.20 1.35 0.93
N GLY A 152 -24.31 0.68 2.08
CA GLY A 152 -25.14 -0.51 2.24
C GLY A 152 -24.45 -1.84 1.92
N LEU A 153 -23.21 -1.81 1.42
CA LEU A 153 -22.33 -2.99 1.37
C LEU A 153 -21.47 -3.08 2.64
N HIS A 154 -20.65 -4.12 2.77
CA HIS A 154 -19.74 -4.23 3.92
C HIS A 154 -18.72 -3.08 3.91
N GLU A 155 -18.21 -2.70 2.74
CA GLU A 155 -17.30 -1.57 2.52
C GLU A 155 -17.99 -0.19 2.49
N ASP A 156 -18.97 0.04 3.35
CA ASP A 156 -19.71 1.31 3.40
C ASP A 156 -18.90 2.50 3.95
N TYR A 157 -17.67 2.24 4.41
CA TYR A 157 -16.75 3.26 4.90
C TYR A 157 -15.50 3.40 4.03
N GLN A 158 -14.75 2.31 3.78
CA GLN A 158 -13.49 2.35 3.01
C GLN A 158 -13.22 1.08 2.21
N VAL A 159 -12.38 1.22 1.19
CA VAL A 159 -11.77 0.11 0.45
C VAL A 159 -10.24 0.21 0.54
N TRP A 160 -9.58 -0.87 0.97
CA TRP A 160 -8.12 -0.92 1.11
C TRP A 160 -7.51 -2.16 0.44
N SER A 161 -6.19 -2.13 0.28
CA SER A 161 -5.27 -3.24 0.03
C SER A 161 -5.78 -4.19 -1.05
N PRO A 162 -5.87 -3.73 -2.32
CA PRO A 162 -6.25 -4.61 -3.41
C PRO A 162 -5.15 -5.66 -3.64
N GLY A 163 -5.53 -6.93 -3.74
CA GLY A 163 -4.68 -8.03 -4.22
C GLY A 163 -5.29 -8.66 -5.45
N VAL A 164 -4.58 -8.64 -6.58
CA VAL A 164 -5.11 -9.13 -7.86
C VAL A 164 -4.46 -10.46 -8.26
N ALA A 165 -5.29 -11.45 -8.52
CA ALA A 165 -4.89 -12.75 -9.05
C ALA A 165 -5.61 -13.05 -10.37
N GLU A 166 -4.97 -13.87 -11.20
CA GLU A 166 -5.56 -14.38 -12.44
C GLU A 166 -5.74 -15.89 -12.34
N LYS A 167 -6.85 -16.37 -12.89
CA LYS A 167 -7.11 -17.79 -13.08
C LYS A 167 -8.02 -17.99 -14.29
N ASP A 168 -7.63 -18.88 -15.20
CA ASP A 168 -8.42 -19.30 -16.37
C ASP A 168 -8.86 -18.13 -17.28
N GLY A 169 -8.02 -17.11 -17.42
CA GLY A 169 -8.25 -15.92 -18.26
C GLY A 169 -9.11 -14.84 -17.58
N ARG A 170 -9.42 -15.00 -16.30
CA ARG A 170 -10.23 -14.06 -15.51
C ARG A 170 -9.44 -13.50 -14.34
N TYR A 171 -9.71 -12.24 -14.01
CA TYR A 171 -9.05 -11.51 -12.94
C TYR A 171 -9.95 -11.37 -11.72
N TYR A 172 -9.36 -11.55 -10.54
CA TYR A 172 -10.00 -11.52 -9.24
C TYR A 172 -9.25 -10.54 -8.36
N MET A 173 -9.92 -9.47 -7.93
CA MET A 173 -9.39 -8.51 -6.98
C MET A 173 -10.01 -8.79 -5.62
N TYR A 174 -9.18 -9.26 -4.70
CA TYR A 174 -9.51 -9.38 -3.30
C TYR A 174 -9.12 -8.08 -2.62
N TYR A 175 -10.09 -7.30 -2.20
CA TYR A 175 -9.87 -6.01 -1.55
C TYR A 175 -10.39 -6.06 -0.12
N THR A 176 -9.79 -5.26 0.76
CA THR A 176 -10.28 -5.07 2.11
C THR A 176 -11.50 -4.15 2.08
N GLY A 177 -12.66 -4.70 2.37
CA GLY A 177 -13.85 -3.91 2.67
C GLY A 177 -13.84 -3.48 4.13
N VAL A 178 -14.15 -2.22 4.40
CA VAL A 178 -14.16 -1.67 5.76
C VAL A 178 -15.50 -1.01 6.01
N ASN A 179 -16.16 -1.42 7.09
CA ASN A 179 -17.41 -0.79 7.52
C ASN A 179 -17.17 0.40 8.47
N VAL A 180 -18.22 1.13 8.82
CA VAL A 180 -18.15 2.30 9.72
C VAL A 180 -17.62 2.00 11.13
N ASN A 181 -17.64 0.74 11.57
CA ASN A 181 -17.07 0.29 12.85
C ASN A 181 -15.59 -0.09 12.75
N VAL A 182 -14.99 0.05 11.56
CA VAL A 182 -13.63 -0.42 11.25
C VAL A 182 -13.51 -1.95 11.41
N ALA A 183 -14.62 -2.67 11.20
CA ALA A 183 -14.54 -4.11 10.96
C ALA A 183 -14.11 -4.30 9.50
N GLN A 184 -12.96 -4.93 9.33
CA GLN A 184 -12.37 -5.21 8.03
C GLN A 184 -12.77 -6.63 7.61
N ALA A 185 -13.05 -6.86 6.33
CA ALA A 185 -13.21 -8.20 5.76
C ALA A 185 -12.73 -8.22 4.32
N ILE A 186 -12.42 -9.40 3.79
CA ILE A 186 -11.99 -9.52 2.39
C ILE A 186 -13.21 -9.62 1.49
N CYS A 187 -13.34 -8.65 0.59
CA CYS A 187 -14.33 -8.60 -0.47
C CYS A 187 -13.70 -8.98 -1.81
N LEU A 188 -14.52 -9.35 -2.78
CA LEU A 188 -14.13 -9.77 -4.12
C LEU A 188 -14.77 -8.85 -5.18
N ALA A 189 -13.98 -8.49 -6.18
CA ALA A 189 -14.45 -8.01 -7.47
C ALA A 189 -13.78 -8.81 -8.59
N MET A 190 -14.46 -8.95 -9.73
CA MET A 190 -13.96 -9.70 -10.89
C MET A 190 -13.91 -8.83 -12.14
N SER A 191 -12.95 -9.11 -13.00
CA SER A 191 -12.77 -8.44 -14.29
C SER A 191 -12.30 -9.42 -15.36
N ASP A 192 -12.67 -9.15 -16.61
CA ASP A 192 -12.18 -9.87 -17.78
C ASP A 192 -11.12 -9.04 -18.55
N ASP A 193 -10.95 -7.76 -18.19
CA ASP A 193 -10.12 -6.81 -18.93
C ASP A 193 -9.13 -5.99 -18.09
N LEU A 194 -9.18 -6.07 -16.77
CA LEU A 194 -8.43 -5.25 -15.79
C LEU A 194 -8.88 -3.78 -15.66
N TYR A 195 -9.85 -3.32 -16.45
CA TYR A 195 -10.36 -1.95 -16.44
C TYR A 195 -11.77 -1.86 -15.86
N THR A 196 -12.62 -2.84 -16.18
CA THR A 196 -14.00 -2.91 -15.73
C THR A 196 -14.13 -4.00 -14.68
N TRP A 197 -14.57 -3.61 -13.49
CA TRP A 197 -14.68 -4.52 -12.35
C TRP A 197 -16.12 -4.61 -11.84
N LYS A 198 -16.58 -5.84 -11.59
CA LYS A 198 -17.87 -6.10 -10.95
C LYS A 198 -17.64 -6.72 -9.57
N LYS A 199 -18.12 -6.04 -8.53
CA LYS A 199 -18.15 -6.58 -7.16
C LYS A 199 -18.98 -7.86 -7.10
N TYR A 200 -18.56 -8.80 -6.27
CA TYR A 200 -19.30 -10.03 -6.04
C TYR A 200 -20.49 -9.77 -5.09
N ASP A 201 -21.68 -10.19 -5.51
CA ASP A 201 -22.91 -9.97 -4.74
C ASP A 201 -22.91 -10.71 -3.38
N GLY A 202 -22.04 -11.71 -3.21
CA GLY A 202 -21.86 -12.46 -1.97
C GLY A 202 -20.77 -11.92 -1.04
N ASN A 203 -20.30 -10.69 -1.25
CA ASN A 203 -19.30 -10.07 -0.38
C ASN A 203 -19.79 -9.90 1.08
N PRO A 204 -18.90 -9.99 2.07
CA PRO A 204 -17.48 -10.35 1.97
C PRO A 204 -17.27 -11.88 1.80
N VAL A 205 -16.15 -12.28 1.17
CA VAL A 205 -15.80 -13.68 0.90
C VAL A 205 -14.97 -14.34 1.99
N VAL A 206 -14.20 -13.57 2.78
CA VAL A 206 -13.43 -14.09 3.92
C VAL A 206 -13.57 -13.18 5.13
N LYS A 207 -13.77 -13.82 6.28
CA LYS A 207 -13.68 -13.26 7.65
C LYS A 207 -12.85 -14.26 8.48
N PRO A 208 -12.11 -13.83 9.51
CA PRO A 208 -11.40 -14.74 10.40
C PRO A 208 -12.37 -15.74 11.04
N GLY A 209 -11.92 -17.00 11.17
CA GLY A 209 -12.69 -18.05 11.82
C GLY A 209 -12.77 -17.86 13.35
N ALA A 210 -13.31 -18.87 14.04
CA ALA A 210 -13.48 -18.85 15.50
C ALA A 210 -12.16 -18.73 16.30
N TRP A 211 -11.01 -18.91 15.64
CA TRP A 211 -9.68 -18.74 16.21
C TRP A 211 -9.21 -17.28 16.29
N GLY A 212 -9.91 -16.33 15.66
CA GLY A 212 -9.57 -14.90 15.64
C GLY A 212 -10.68 -14.01 16.23
N PRO A 213 -10.33 -12.87 16.85
CA PRO A 213 -11.32 -11.95 17.39
C PRO A 213 -11.94 -11.07 16.29
N TRP A 214 -13.02 -11.53 15.68
CA TRP A 214 -13.70 -10.77 14.62
C TRP A 214 -15.18 -10.51 14.93
N SER A 215 -15.65 -9.29 14.67
CA SER A 215 -17.06 -8.89 14.77
C SER A 215 -17.35 -7.66 13.92
N ASP A 216 -18.54 -7.58 13.33
CA ASP A 216 -19.00 -6.46 12.50
C ASP A 216 -19.18 -5.13 13.28
N ASP A 217 -19.28 -5.18 14.61
CA ASP A 217 -19.70 -4.06 15.48
C ASP A 217 -18.53 -3.32 16.17
N ARG A 218 -17.29 -3.71 15.88
CA ARG A 218 -16.08 -3.11 16.47
C ARG A 218 -14.90 -3.23 15.52
N TRP A 219 -13.80 -2.58 15.89
CA TRP A 219 -12.51 -2.81 15.25
C TRP A 219 -12.19 -4.30 15.18
N SER A 220 -11.98 -4.81 13.97
CA SER A 220 -11.61 -6.20 13.72
C SER A 220 -10.68 -6.30 12.52
N ASP A 221 -9.55 -6.98 12.67
CA ASP A 221 -8.54 -7.12 11.62
C ASP A 221 -8.85 -8.28 10.68
N CYS A 222 -8.96 -7.98 9.38
CA CYS A 222 -9.00 -8.95 8.27
C CYS A 222 -8.80 -8.16 6.97
N ARG A 223 -7.54 -7.94 6.60
CA ARG A 223 -7.14 -7.04 5.52
C ARG A 223 -5.92 -7.56 4.76
N ASP A 224 -5.50 -6.82 3.74
CA ASP A 224 -4.27 -7.07 2.98
C ASP A 224 -4.24 -8.46 2.36
N ALA A 225 -5.33 -8.84 1.70
CA ALA A 225 -5.42 -10.14 1.05
C ALA A 225 -4.53 -10.20 -0.20
N MET A 226 -3.67 -11.20 -0.23
CA MET A 226 -2.95 -11.62 -1.43
C MET A 226 -3.34 -13.05 -1.78
N VAL A 227 -3.55 -13.32 -3.08
CA VAL A 227 -3.85 -14.66 -3.58
C VAL A 227 -2.80 -15.10 -4.58
N PHE A 228 -2.29 -16.31 -4.42
CA PHE A 228 -1.54 -17.01 -5.47
C PHE A 228 -2.23 -18.32 -5.83
N VAL A 229 -2.11 -18.72 -7.09
CA VAL A 229 -2.58 -20.01 -7.60
C VAL A 229 -1.37 -20.94 -7.74
N ASP A 230 -1.41 -22.08 -7.06
CA ASP A 230 -0.34 -23.07 -7.07
C ASP A 230 -0.38 -23.92 -8.36
N ASP A 231 0.70 -24.65 -8.61
CA ASP A 231 0.89 -25.51 -9.79
C ASP A 231 -0.18 -26.61 -9.91
N ASP A 232 -0.82 -27.00 -8.79
CA ASP A 232 -1.91 -27.99 -8.77
C ASP A 232 -3.30 -27.38 -9.01
N GLY A 233 -3.38 -26.06 -9.21
CA GLY A 233 -4.61 -25.30 -9.44
C GLY A 233 -5.32 -24.85 -8.16
N THR A 234 -4.81 -25.20 -6.98
CA THR A 234 -5.30 -24.69 -5.70
C THR A 234 -4.88 -23.24 -5.52
N ALA A 235 -5.85 -22.37 -5.21
CA ALA A 235 -5.57 -21.00 -4.83
C ALA A 235 -5.38 -20.91 -3.31
N TYR A 236 -4.41 -20.11 -2.88
CA TYR A 236 -4.17 -19.80 -1.47
C TYR A 236 -4.25 -18.29 -1.25
N MET A 237 -5.03 -17.88 -0.25
CA MET A 237 -5.13 -16.50 0.22
C MET A 237 -4.38 -16.34 1.53
N TYR A 238 -3.63 -15.25 1.65
CA TYR A 238 -2.95 -14.81 2.86
C TYR A 238 -3.45 -13.43 3.21
N TYR A 239 -3.78 -13.19 4.48
CA TYR A 239 -4.31 -11.90 4.92
C TYR A 239 -3.86 -11.55 6.34
N CYS A 240 -3.73 -10.27 6.62
CA CYS A 240 -3.44 -9.73 7.95
C CYS A 240 -4.66 -9.91 8.87
N THR A 241 -4.44 -10.43 10.07
CA THR A 241 -5.48 -10.67 11.07
C THR A 241 -4.88 -10.75 12.48
N SER A 242 -5.75 -10.92 13.47
CA SER A 242 -5.37 -11.30 14.83
C SER A 242 -5.79 -12.75 15.14
N LYS A 243 -5.06 -13.42 16.04
CA LYS A 243 -5.35 -14.78 16.54
C LYS A 243 -5.42 -14.77 18.07
N TYR A 244 -6.40 -15.45 18.65
CA TYR A 244 -6.50 -15.60 20.10
C TYR A 244 -5.25 -16.27 20.69
N ASN A 245 -4.78 -15.77 21.84
CA ASN A 245 -3.65 -16.31 22.60
C ASN A 245 -3.87 -16.09 24.12
N GLU A 246 -2.92 -16.51 24.96
CA GLU A 246 -3.02 -16.37 26.42
C GLU A 246 -3.15 -14.91 26.91
N ALA A 247 -2.67 -13.94 26.12
CA ALA A 247 -2.76 -12.51 26.41
C ALA A 247 -4.03 -11.85 25.84
N GLY A 248 -4.96 -12.63 25.27
CA GLY A 248 -6.14 -12.16 24.55
C GLY A 248 -6.03 -12.48 23.07
N ALA A 249 -5.39 -11.62 22.28
CA ALA A 249 -5.08 -11.88 20.89
C ALA A 249 -3.79 -11.19 20.46
N GLY A 250 -3.15 -11.70 19.41
CA GLY A 250 -1.94 -11.13 18.83
C GLY A 250 -1.92 -11.24 17.31
N PRO A 251 -0.95 -10.59 16.66
CA PRO A 251 -0.88 -10.52 15.21
C PRO A 251 -0.67 -11.89 14.57
N ALA A 252 -1.31 -12.10 13.43
CA ALA A 252 -1.24 -13.33 12.67
C ALA A 252 -1.45 -13.09 11.17
N VAL A 253 -1.03 -14.08 10.38
CA VAL A 253 -1.40 -14.22 8.97
C VAL A 253 -2.44 -15.32 8.89
N GLY A 254 -3.65 -14.98 8.45
CA GLY A 254 -4.69 -15.95 8.12
C GLY A 254 -4.39 -16.60 6.78
N VAL A 255 -4.73 -17.89 6.65
CA VAL A 255 -4.57 -18.65 5.42
C VAL A 255 -5.89 -19.28 5.04
N ALA A 256 -6.28 -19.14 3.78
CA ALA A 256 -7.43 -19.84 3.23
C ALA A 256 -7.07 -20.49 1.89
N SER A 257 -7.74 -21.57 1.52
CA SER A 257 -7.58 -22.24 0.22
C SER A 257 -8.88 -22.30 -0.57
N SER A 258 -8.78 -22.29 -1.89
CA SER A 258 -9.93 -22.36 -2.79
C SER A 258 -9.60 -23.15 -4.06
N SER A 259 -10.62 -23.77 -4.65
CA SER A 259 -10.52 -24.37 -5.99
C SER A 259 -11.20 -23.52 -7.07
N ASP A 260 -12.04 -22.56 -6.68
CA ASP A 260 -12.93 -21.81 -7.58
C ASP A 260 -12.77 -20.29 -7.48
N MET A 261 -11.85 -19.79 -6.65
CA MET A 261 -11.57 -18.37 -6.42
C MET A 261 -12.74 -17.60 -5.77
N ILE A 262 -13.76 -18.29 -5.25
CA ILE A 262 -14.95 -17.66 -4.66
C ILE A 262 -15.21 -18.22 -3.27
N ASN A 263 -15.20 -19.55 -3.14
CA ASN A 263 -15.45 -20.24 -1.89
C ASN A 263 -14.12 -20.62 -1.25
N TRP A 264 -13.92 -20.16 -0.01
CA TRP A 264 -12.66 -20.28 0.71
C TRP A 264 -12.79 -21.22 1.91
N ARG A 265 -11.88 -22.19 1.99
CA ARG A 265 -11.69 -23.05 3.16
C ARG A 265 -10.69 -22.40 4.10
N ASP A 266 -11.08 -22.20 5.35
CA ASP A 266 -10.20 -21.73 6.42
C ASP A 266 -9.11 -22.78 6.73
N GLU A 267 -7.84 -22.42 6.53
CA GLU A 267 -6.66 -23.23 6.85
C GLU A 267 -6.03 -22.83 8.19
N GLY A 268 -6.65 -21.90 8.91
CA GLY A 268 -6.20 -21.35 10.17
C GLY A 268 -5.28 -20.14 9.99
N ALA A 269 -4.42 -19.94 10.99
CA ALA A 269 -3.54 -18.78 11.04
C ALA A 269 -2.16 -19.12 11.58
N TYR A 270 -1.17 -18.45 11.00
CA TYR A 270 0.24 -18.53 11.35
C TYR A 270 0.69 -17.27 12.11
N THR A 271 1.57 -17.46 13.09
CA THR A 271 2.12 -16.39 13.92
C THR A 271 3.65 -16.44 13.85
N PHE A 272 4.31 -15.28 13.83
CA PHE A 272 5.77 -15.20 13.89
C PHE A 272 6.21 -14.71 15.28
N ASP A 273 7.23 -15.36 15.86
CA ASP A 273 7.76 -15.01 17.20
C ASP A 273 8.40 -13.61 17.27
N ILE A 274 8.71 -13.00 16.13
CA ILE A 274 9.48 -11.75 16.00
C ILE A 274 8.55 -10.51 15.99
N CYS A 275 7.23 -10.70 16.11
CA CYS A 275 6.25 -9.63 15.99
C CYS A 275 5.44 -9.40 17.27
N ASP A 276 5.44 -8.16 17.75
CA ASP A 276 4.64 -7.70 18.90
C ASP A 276 3.48 -6.76 18.53
N THR A 277 3.40 -6.27 17.28
CA THR A 277 2.34 -5.35 16.81
C THR A 277 1.40 -5.97 15.76
N ALA A 278 1.77 -5.92 14.48
CA ALA A 278 0.97 -6.33 13.33
C ALA A 278 1.87 -6.96 12.24
N LEU A 279 1.49 -8.16 11.80
CA LEU A 279 2.04 -8.79 10.59
C LEU A 279 1.16 -8.36 9.42
N GLU A 280 1.65 -7.44 8.60
CA GLU A 280 0.85 -6.79 7.54
C GLU A 280 1.34 -7.16 6.15
N SER A 281 0.47 -6.97 5.15
CA SER A 281 0.79 -7.12 3.73
C SER A 281 1.56 -8.41 3.37
N PRO A 282 1.05 -9.61 3.72
CA PRO A 282 1.68 -10.85 3.32
C PRO A 282 1.58 -11.03 1.81
N PHE A 283 2.72 -11.18 1.13
CA PHE A 283 2.82 -11.53 -0.28
C PHE A 283 3.50 -12.87 -0.42
N VAL A 284 2.84 -13.86 -1.02
CA VAL A 284 3.39 -15.21 -1.16
C VAL A 284 3.60 -15.57 -2.62
N MET A 285 4.77 -16.15 -2.91
CA MET A 285 5.08 -16.72 -4.22
C MET A 285 5.77 -18.06 -4.09
N LYS A 286 5.65 -18.90 -5.12
CA LYS A 286 6.36 -20.18 -5.22
C LYS A 286 7.58 -20.05 -6.13
N ARG A 287 8.72 -20.60 -5.69
CA ARG A 287 9.94 -20.70 -6.50
C ARG A 287 10.78 -21.89 -6.07
N GLY A 288 11.27 -22.67 -7.04
CA GLY A 288 12.16 -23.81 -6.75
C GLY A 288 11.55 -24.86 -5.82
N GLY A 289 10.22 -25.06 -5.92
CA GLY A 289 9.48 -26.00 -5.06
C GLY A 289 9.25 -25.52 -3.62
N LYS A 290 9.58 -24.26 -3.31
CA LYS A 290 9.38 -23.64 -2.00
C LYS A 290 8.46 -22.44 -2.09
N TYR A 291 7.82 -22.11 -0.98
CA TYR A 291 6.97 -20.93 -0.84
C TYR A 291 7.75 -19.86 -0.08
N TYR A 292 7.66 -18.63 -0.57
CA TYR A 292 8.31 -17.45 0.02
C TYR A 292 7.24 -16.43 0.37
N MET A 293 7.17 -16.07 1.65
CA MET A 293 6.28 -15.03 2.16
C MET A 293 7.12 -13.79 2.44
N PHE A 294 6.81 -12.68 1.78
CA PHE A 294 7.30 -11.35 2.07
C PHE A 294 6.23 -10.64 2.89
N TYR A 295 6.62 -9.94 3.95
CA TYR A 295 5.66 -9.34 4.86
C TYR A 295 6.25 -8.15 5.60
N THR A 296 5.38 -7.27 6.08
CA THR A 296 5.73 -6.15 6.94
C THR A 296 5.98 -6.66 8.34
N ASN A 297 7.21 -6.53 8.80
CA ASN A 297 7.64 -7.00 10.11
C ASN A 297 7.47 -5.91 11.18
N CYS A 298 6.23 -5.58 11.50
CA CYS A 298 5.87 -5.01 12.81
C CYS A 298 6.64 -3.72 13.12
N ASN A 299 6.63 -2.81 12.14
CA ASN A 299 7.36 -1.56 12.17
C ASN A 299 8.89 -1.61 11.99
N HIS A 300 9.41 -2.67 11.37
CA HIS A 300 10.86 -2.79 11.10
C HIS A 300 11.21 -2.85 9.60
N GLY A 301 10.20 -2.89 8.71
CA GLY A 301 10.33 -2.92 7.25
C GLY A 301 9.86 -4.25 6.65
N THR A 302 10.32 -4.57 5.44
CA THR A 302 10.00 -5.84 4.77
C THR A 302 10.91 -6.97 5.23
N ALA A 303 10.34 -7.99 5.86
CA ALA A 303 10.98 -9.28 6.12
C ALA A 303 10.47 -10.35 5.16
N TYR A 304 11.08 -11.53 5.22
CA TYR A 304 10.61 -12.68 4.47
C TYR A 304 10.86 -14.01 5.18
N ALA A 305 10.05 -15.00 4.84
CA ALA A 305 10.10 -16.36 5.36
C ALA A 305 9.95 -17.37 4.23
N VAL A 306 10.40 -18.60 4.47
CA VAL A 306 10.33 -19.71 3.52
C VAL A 306 9.64 -20.92 4.14
N SER A 307 8.87 -21.65 3.34
CA SER A 307 8.27 -22.92 3.70
C SER A 307 8.32 -23.94 2.57
N ASP A 308 8.25 -25.23 2.92
CA ASP A 308 8.01 -26.34 2.00
C ASP A 308 6.50 -26.62 1.81
N ASN A 309 5.63 -25.90 2.52
CA ASN A 309 4.18 -26.03 2.48
C ASN A 309 3.52 -24.64 2.42
N PRO A 310 2.45 -24.45 1.62
CA PRO A 310 1.82 -23.14 1.48
C PRO A 310 1.10 -22.67 2.76
N VAL A 311 0.69 -23.59 3.64
CA VAL A 311 -0.16 -23.25 4.79
C VAL A 311 0.64 -22.96 6.07
N ASN A 312 1.71 -23.72 6.32
CA ASN A 312 2.42 -23.69 7.61
C ASN A 312 3.91 -23.96 7.44
N GLY A 313 4.66 -24.00 8.56
CA GLY A 313 6.09 -24.35 8.56
C GLY A 313 7.01 -23.21 8.14
N TRP A 314 6.54 -21.96 8.20
CA TRP A 314 7.29 -20.78 7.78
C TRP A 314 8.51 -20.51 8.66
N ARG A 315 9.69 -20.62 8.07
CA ARG A 315 10.96 -20.25 8.71
C ARG A 315 11.39 -18.85 8.26
N SER A 316 11.48 -17.91 9.19
CA SER A 316 11.97 -16.56 8.89
C SER A 316 13.41 -16.58 8.36
N LEU A 317 13.66 -15.75 7.35
CA LEU A 317 14.98 -15.50 6.75
C LEU A 317 15.51 -14.10 7.09
N GLY A 318 14.78 -13.35 7.93
CA GLY A 318 15.18 -12.04 8.44
C GLY A 318 14.69 -10.85 7.61
N MET A 319 15.22 -9.68 7.94
CA MET A 319 14.90 -8.42 7.29
C MET A 319 15.54 -8.31 5.90
N LEU A 320 14.73 -7.97 4.90
CA LEU A 320 15.17 -7.79 3.52
C LEU A 320 15.33 -6.30 3.17
N ILE A 321 14.32 -5.49 3.48
CA ILE A 321 14.36 -4.03 3.35
C ILE A 321 14.18 -3.47 4.76
N PRO A 322 15.27 -3.17 5.48
CA PRO A 322 15.17 -2.61 6.82
C PRO A 322 14.68 -1.17 6.75
N TRP A 323 13.83 -0.79 7.70
CA TRP A 323 13.48 0.60 7.89
C TRP A 323 14.60 1.31 8.66
N THR A 324 15.31 2.24 8.00
CA THR A 324 16.52 2.88 8.55
C THR A 324 16.26 4.21 9.25
N VAL A 325 15.01 4.69 9.27
CA VAL A 325 14.60 5.89 10.01
C VAL A 325 13.75 5.41 11.19
N PRO A 326 14.02 5.77 12.46
CA PRO A 326 13.18 5.33 13.57
C PRO A 326 11.71 5.65 13.29
N PRO A 327 10.77 4.71 13.52
CA PRO A 327 9.35 5.01 13.33
C PRO A 327 9.00 6.17 14.26
N LEU A 328 8.73 7.33 13.67
CA LEU A 328 8.25 8.47 14.44
C LEU A 328 6.80 8.16 14.94
N CYS A 329 6.11 7.20 14.32
CA CYS A 329 4.87 6.58 14.79
C CYS A 329 4.98 5.05 14.74
N PRO A 330 4.77 4.32 15.85
CA PRO A 330 4.81 2.85 15.91
C PRO A 330 3.57 2.16 15.27
N ALA A 331 2.71 2.89 14.55
CA ALA A 331 1.55 2.32 13.89
C ALA A 331 1.70 2.22 12.36
N ASN A 332 2.85 2.56 11.77
CA ASN A 332 2.96 2.78 10.33
C ASN A 332 4.40 2.70 9.81
N VAL A 333 4.89 1.49 9.55
CA VAL A 333 6.05 1.33 8.65
C VAL A 333 5.57 0.95 7.27
N PRO A 334 5.98 1.70 6.25
CA PRO A 334 5.56 1.41 4.91
C PRO A 334 6.36 0.20 4.43
N SER A 335 5.69 -0.94 4.37
CA SER A 335 6.08 -2.05 3.53
C SER A 335 4.79 -2.71 3.05
N CYS A 336 4.66 -2.83 1.74
CA CYS A 336 3.59 -3.53 1.04
C CYS A 336 4.29 -4.26 -0.11
N ALA A 337 5.25 -5.11 0.25
CA ALA A 337 6.22 -5.59 -0.72
C ALA A 337 5.63 -6.73 -1.56
N GLU A 338 5.55 -6.52 -2.86
CA GLU A 338 5.29 -7.56 -3.83
C GLU A 338 6.58 -7.88 -4.58
N VAL A 339 6.82 -9.16 -4.83
CA VAL A 339 7.93 -9.65 -5.64
C VAL A 339 7.39 -10.17 -6.96
N PHE A 340 7.87 -9.60 -8.05
CA PHE A 340 7.36 -9.92 -9.38
C PHE A 340 8.49 -10.00 -10.41
N GLU A 341 8.24 -10.75 -11.47
CA GLU A 341 9.08 -10.76 -12.66
C GLU A 341 8.45 -9.86 -13.72
N PHE A 342 9.25 -9.01 -14.35
CA PHE A 342 8.83 -8.21 -15.49
C PHE A 342 9.95 -8.13 -16.52
N ARG A 343 9.65 -8.47 -17.78
CA ARG A 343 10.62 -8.46 -18.89
C ARG A 343 11.93 -9.21 -18.58
N GLY A 344 11.84 -10.38 -17.92
CA GLY A 344 12.98 -11.24 -17.63
C GLY A 344 13.85 -10.79 -16.45
N LYS A 345 13.38 -9.84 -15.65
CA LYS A 345 14.07 -9.34 -14.45
C LYS A 345 13.15 -9.41 -13.24
N TRP A 346 13.76 -9.65 -12.08
CA TRP A 346 13.06 -9.71 -10.80
C TRP A 346 13.10 -8.36 -10.11
N TYR A 347 11.96 -8.00 -9.52
CA TYR A 347 11.76 -6.76 -8.80
C TYR A 347 11.09 -7.01 -7.47
N ILE A 348 11.25 -6.05 -6.56
CA ILE A 348 10.50 -5.96 -5.32
C ILE A 348 10.02 -4.53 -5.15
N SER A 349 8.76 -4.35 -4.81
CA SER A 349 8.22 -3.05 -4.46
C SER A 349 8.37 -2.76 -2.98
N SER A 350 8.38 -1.48 -2.63
CA SER A 350 8.10 -1.03 -1.28
C SER A 350 7.40 0.31 -1.33
N CYS A 351 6.52 0.52 -0.37
CA CYS A 351 5.94 1.81 -0.12
C CYS A 351 6.93 2.58 0.76
N LEU A 352 7.14 3.87 0.51
CA LEU A 352 7.94 4.76 1.35
C LEU A 352 7.02 5.84 1.90
N ARG A 353 7.18 6.18 3.19
CA ARG A 353 6.44 7.25 3.86
C ARG A 353 7.38 8.34 4.31
N GLU A 354 7.07 9.56 3.92
CA GLU A 354 7.74 10.76 4.39
C GLU A 354 6.96 11.37 5.58
N PRO A 355 7.62 12.15 6.48
CA PRO A 355 6.93 12.84 7.56
C PRO A 355 5.77 13.71 7.06
N GLY A 356 4.59 13.60 7.69
CA GLY A 356 3.36 14.27 7.24
C GLY A 356 2.50 13.43 6.26
N CYS A 357 2.68 12.11 6.23
CA CYS A 357 1.83 11.15 5.52
C CYS A 357 1.82 11.29 4.00
N GLU A 358 2.94 11.70 3.40
CA GLU A 358 3.18 11.44 1.98
C GLU A 358 3.68 10.02 1.81
N GLN A 359 3.12 9.31 0.84
CA GLN A 359 3.50 7.94 0.56
C GLN A 359 3.67 7.69 -0.94
N TYR A 360 4.72 6.96 -1.28
CA TYR A 360 5.16 6.71 -2.64
C TYR A 360 5.47 5.24 -2.85
N LEU A 361 5.12 4.70 -4.01
CA LEU A 361 5.61 3.40 -4.48
C LEU A 361 7.04 3.57 -4.99
N GLU A 362 7.96 2.75 -4.48
CA GLU A 362 9.29 2.55 -5.02
C GLU A 362 9.46 1.10 -5.49
N ILE A 363 10.23 0.91 -6.56
CA ILE A 363 10.53 -0.41 -7.12
C ILE A 363 12.05 -0.57 -7.15
N PHE A 364 12.51 -1.72 -6.66
CA PHE A 364 13.92 -2.09 -6.61
C PHE A 364 14.15 -3.34 -7.43
N GLY A 365 15.34 -3.48 -8.01
CA GLY A 365 15.75 -4.77 -8.54
C GLY A 365 15.89 -5.80 -7.42
N LEU A 366 15.62 -7.06 -7.74
CA LEU A 366 15.75 -8.19 -6.83
C LEU A 366 16.62 -9.27 -7.49
N SER A 367 17.52 -9.87 -6.71
CA SER A 367 18.37 -10.98 -7.17
C SER A 367 18.20 -12.21 -6.28
N TRP A 368 17.85 -13.33 -6.90
CA TRP A 368 17.80 -14.64 -6.26
C TRP A 368 19.21 -15.22 -6.16
N GLN A 369 19.57 -15.70 -4.97
CA GLN A 369 20.83 -16.37 -4.70
C GLN A 369 20.71 -17.89 -4.91
N PRO A 370 21.82 -18.60 -5.17
CA PRO A 370 21.80 -20.06 -5.38
C PRO A 370 21.26 -20.87 -4.19
N ASP A 371 21.36 -20.34 -2.98
CA ASP A 371 20.85 -20.97 -1.75
C ASP A 371 19.35 -20.70 -1.50
N GLY A 372 18.69 -19.99 -2.42
CA GLY A 372 17.29 -19.63 -2.33
C GLY A 372 17.00 -18.36 -1.52
N THR A 373 18.02 -17.65 -1.02
CA THR A 373 17.85 -16.31 -0.43
C THR A 373 17.73 -15.23 -1.50
N VAL A 374 17.36 -14.01 -1.11
CA VAL A 374 17.26 -12.87 -2.03
C VAL A 374 18.07 -11.67 -1.56
N LYS A 375 18.48 -10.83 -2.50
CA LYS A 375 19.12 -9.54 -2.26
C LYS A 375 18.44 -8.45 -3.09
N VAL A 376 18.05 -7.37 -2.42
CA VAL A 376 17.57 -6.12 -3.05
C VAL A 376 18.77 -5.38 -3.66
N THR A 377 18.60 -4.88 -4.88
CA THR A 377 19.60 -4.08 -5.59
C THR A 377 19.12 -2.64 -5.74
N ASP A 378 19.70 -1.90 -6.69
CA ASP A 378 19.36 -0.50 -6.90
C ASP A 378 17.88 -0.29 -7.21
N ARG A 379 17.37 0.87 -6.77
CA ARG A 379 16.07 1.39 -7.16
C ARG A 379 16.06 1.66 -8.66
N ILE A 380 14.93 1.46 -9.31
CA ILE A 380 14.77 1.86 -10.72
C ILE A 380 14.70 3.39 -10.81
N GLU A 381 15.28 3.97 -11.86
CA GLU A 381 15.34 5.43 -12.07
C GLU A 381 15.00 5.87 -13.48
#